data_AF-A0A497P2X8-F1
#
_entry.id   AF-A0A497P2X8-F1
#
_cell.length_a   1.000
_cell.length_b   1.000
_cell.length_c   1.000
_cell.angle_alpha   90.00
_cell.angle_beta   90.00
_cell.angle_gamma   90.00
#
_symmetry.space_group_name_H-M   'P 1'
#
loop_
_entity.id
_entity.type
_entity.pdbx_description
1 polymer ?
#
loop_
_entity_poly.entity_id
_entity_poly.type
_entity_poly.pdbx_seq_one_letter_code
_entity_poly.pdbx_strand_id
1 'polypeptide(L)'
;MSEEYHEGEFDISQLKKSLKAVGYLYPVLKSRSGKTLDGIHRKQIDPKWPEKIVDVESPYQEALIRLWANYRRKVSSEEVRQLIIQMAEELMKQGYKP
;
A
#
# COMPACT_ATOMS: atom_id res chain seq x y z
N MET A 1 -26.64 9.28 21.21
CA MET A 1 -26.47 9.84 19.85
C MET A 1 -25.62 8.86 19.09
N SER A 2 -26.13 8.38 17.97
CA SER A 2 -25.62 7.28 17.17
C SER A 2 -24.19 7.55 16.68
N GLU A 3 -23.26 6.66 17.05
CA GLU A 3 -21.96 6.54 16.37
C GLU A 3 -22.24 6.00 14.96
N GLU A 4 -22.30 6.90 13.98
CA GLU A 4 -22.24 6.51 12.57
C GLU A 4 -20.85 5.93 12.31
N TYR A 5 -20.80 4.61 12.17
CA TYR A 5 -19.65 3.88 11.66
C TYR A 5 -19.46 4.25 10.19
N HIS A 6 -18.47 5.10 9.89
CA HIS A 6 -18.00 5.28 8.52
C HIS A 6 -16.95 4.21 8.19
N GLU A 7 -17.37 3.23 7.40
CA GLU A 7 -16.51 2.22 6.81
C GLU A 7 -15.46 2.85 5.88
N GLY A 8 -14.18 2.60 6.13
CA GLY A 8 -13.18 2.46 5.06
C GLY A 8 -12.38 3.69 4.60
N GLU A 9 -12.62 4.91 5.07
CA GLU A 9 -11.77 6.05 4.68
C GLU A 9 -10.50 6.14 5.55
N PHE A 10 -9.34 6.11 4.89
CA PHE A 10 -8.04 6.33 5.55
C PHE A 10 -7.94 7.78 6.04
N ASP A 11 -7.96 7.99 7.36
CA ASP A 11 -7.91 9.35 7.94
C ASP A 11 -6.50 9.95 7.89
N ILE A 12 -6.27 10.79 6.88
CA ILE A 12 -5.05 11.57 6.67
C ILE A 12 -4.70 12.42 7.91
N SER A 13 -5.70 12.86 8.68
CA SER A 13 -5.49 13.69 9.88
C SER A 13 -4.77 12.94 10.99
N GLN A 14 -5.04 11.64 11.15
CA GLN A 14 -4.32 10.79 12.11
C GLN A 14 -2.86 10.60 11.71
N LEU A 15 -2.58 10.48 10.41
CA LEU A 15 -1.21 10.33 9.93
C LEU A 15 -0.38 11.61 10.15
N LYS A 16 -0.97 12.80 9.98
CA LYS A 16 -0.32 14.08 10.34
C LYS A 16 -0.06 14.21 11.84
N LYS A 17 -0.98 13.76 12.69
CA LYS A 17 -0.78 13.71 14.16
C LYS A 17 0.36 12.77 14.53
N SER A 18 0.39 11.57 13.92
CA SER A 18 1.47 10.60 14.11
C SER A 18 2.83 11.19 13.71
N LEU A 19 2.91 11.85 12.56
CA LEU A 19 4.15 12.51 12.11
C LEU A 19 4.68 13.52 13.15
N LYS A 20 3.81 14.34 13.75
CA LYS A 20 4.21 15.30 14.78
C LYS A 20 4.63 14.63 16.09
N ALA A 21 3.99 13.53 16.46
CA ALA A 21 4.22 12.86 17.74
C ALA A 21 5.46 11.96 17.73
N VAL A 22 5.68 11.21 16.65
CA VAL A 22 6.71 10.15 16.58
C VAL A 22 7.61 10.25 15.35
N GLY A 23 7.43 11.26 14.50
CA GLY A 23 8.23 11.42 13.28
C GLY A 23 7.92 10.38 12.21
N TYR A 24 8.90 10.12 11.33
CA TYR A 24 8.77 9.17 10.22
C TYR A 24 9.00 7.72 10.69
N LEU A 25 7.98 7.11 11.31
CA LEU A 25 8.11 5.77 11.88
C LEU A 25 8.29 4.67 10.81
N TYR A 26 7.53 4.73 9.72
CA TYR A 26 7.58 3.74 8.64
C TYR A 26 7.95 4.41 7.32
N PRO A 27 8.89 3.83 6.54
CA PRO A 27 9.26 4.39 5.25
C PRO A 27 8.17 4.18 4.20
N VAL A 28 8.29 4.91 3.10
CA VAL A 28 7.60 4.62 1.83
C VAL A 28 8.38 3.51 1.13
N LEU A 29 7.71 2.42 0.74
CA LEU A 29 8.35 1.34 0.01
C LEU A 29 8.35 1.67 -1.48
N LYS A 30 9.49 1.52 -2.14
CA LYS A 30 9.64 1.69 -3.59
C LYS A 30 10.34 0.52 -4.24
N SER A 31 9.98 0.25 -5.49
CA SER A 31 10.78 -0.62 -6.37
C SER A 31 12.03 0.13 -6.87
N ARG A 32 13.00 -0.60 -7.44
CA ARG A 32 14.15 0.02 -8.11
C ARG A 32 13.77 0.90 -9.30
N SER A 33 12.65 0.63 -9.96
CA SER A 33 12.12 1.47 -11.05
C SER A 33 11.49 2.78 -10.55
N GLY A 34 11.42 2.98 -9.22
CA GLY A 34 10.88 4.19 -8.60
C GLY A 34 9.37 4.14 -8.32
N LYS A 35 8.70 3.01 -8.61
CA LYS A 35 7.28 2.81 -8.34
C LYS A 35 7.04 2.69 -6.84
N THR A 36 6.05 3.43 -6.32
CA THR A 36 5.62 3.32 -4.93
C THR A 36 4.84 2.02 -4.71
N LEU A 37 5.32 1.20 -3.78
CA LEU A 37 4.71 -0.07 -3.38
C LEU A 37 3.87 0.08 -2.10
N ASP A 38 4.24 0.96 -1.17
CA ASP A 38 3.45 1.27 0.03
C ASP A 38 3.74 2.69 0.52
N GLY A 39 2.74 3.31 1.15
CA GLY A 39 2.90 4.61 1.80
C GLY A 39 2.58 5.82 0.91
N ILE A 40 1.71 5.66 -0.09
CA ILE A 40 1.28 6.76 -0.96
C ILE A 40 0.78 7.97 -0.14
N HIS A 41 -0.10 7.74 0.85
CA HIS A 41 -0.61 8.82 1.70
C HIS A 41 0.49 9.49 2.55
N ARG A 42 1.52 8.75 2.98
CA ARG A 42 2.70 9.31 3.66
C ARG A 42 3.46 10.25 2.72
N LYS A 43 3.68 9.82 1.48
CA LYS A 43 4.35 10.63 0.47
C LYS A 43 3.56 11.90 0.08
N GLN A 44 2.23 11.81 0.07
CA GLN A 44 1.35 12.97 -0.18
C GLN A 44 1.37 13.98 0.97
N ILE A 45 1.51 13.52 2.22
CA ILE A 45 1.63 14.41 3.38
C ILE A 45 2.98 15.12 3.39
N ASP A 46 4.06 14.39 3.13
CA ASP A 46 5.39 14.96 3.06
C ASP A 46 6.21 14.30 1.94
N PRO A 47 6.54 15.03 0.86
CA PRO A 47 7.41 14.52 -0.20
C PRO A 47 8.80 14.12 0.28
N LYS A 48 9.25 14.58 1.46
CA LYS A 48 10.55 14.20 2.06
C LYS A 48 10.48 12.93 2.90
N TRP A 49 9.31 12.27 2.97
CA TRP A 49 9.16 11.04 3.75
C TRP A 49 10.23 10.01 3.34
N PRO A 50 10.96 9.40 4.29
CA PRO A 50 12.00 8.42 4.00
C PRO A 50 11.52 7.27 3.11
N GLU A 51 12.36 6.88 2.16
CA GLU A 51 12.07 5.82 1.21
C GLU A 51 12.96 4.61 1.49
N LYS A 52 12.41 3.41 1.34
CA LYS A 52 13.15 2.16 1.34
C LYS A 52 12.97 1.49 -0.01
N ILE A 53 14.08 1.26 -0.69
CA ILE A 53 14.09 0.46 -1.92
C ILE A 53 13.95 -1.01 -1.54
N VAL A 54 13.06 -1.70 -2.21
CA VAL A 54 12.85 -3.14 -2.11
C VAL A 54 13.21 -3.75 -3.45
N ASP A 55 13.96 -4.83 -3.42
CA ASP A 55 14.28 -5.61 -4.61
C ASP A 55 13.03 -6.40 -5.02
N VAL A 56 12.60 -6.15 -6.25
CA VAL A 56 11.42 -6.74 -6.86
C VAL A 56 11.83 -7.18 -8.25
N GLU A 57 11.70 -8.47 -8.50
CA GLU A 57 12.16 -9.14 -9.72
C GLU A 57 11.01 -9.30 -10.73
N SER A 58 9.76 -9.15 -10.28
CA SER A 58 8.59 -9.31 -11.13
C SER A 58 7.41 -8.44 -10.68
N PRO A 59 6.48 -8.12 -11.61
CA PRO A 59 5.19 -7.49 -11.27
C PRO A 59 4.37 -8.29 -10.24
N TYR A 60 4.48 -9.62 -10.25
CA TYR A 60 3.86 -10.47 -9.23
C TYR A 60 4.41 -10.18 -7.83
N GLN A 61 5.73 -10.10 -7.67
CA GLN A 61 6.34 -9.74 -6.39
C GLN A 61 5.94 -8.33 -5.94
N GLU A 62 5.80 -7.38 -6.87
CA GLU A 62 5.27 -6.04 -6.54
C GLU A 62 3.85 -6.12 -5.97
N ALA A 63 2.96 -6.88 -6.62
CA ALA A 63 1.58 -7.07 -6.17
C ALA A 63 1.52 -7.77 -4.81
N LEU A 64 2.36 -8.79 -4.61
CA LEU A 64 2.47 -9.51 -3.33
C LEU A 64 2.91 -8.56 -2.20
N ILE A 65 3.94 -7.75 -2.41
CA ILE A 65 4.41 -6.76 -1.41
C ILE A 65 3.29 -5.77 -1.08
N ARG A 66 2.59 -5.24 -2.09
CA ARG A 66 1.45 -4.32 -1.91
C ARG A 66 0.36 -4.97 -1.06
N LEU A 67 0.00 -6.22 -1.36
CA LEU A 67 -0.98 -6.98 -0.59
C LEU A 67 -0.55 -7.13 0.88
N TRP A 68 0.69 -7.55 1.15
CA TRP A 68 1.20 -7.72 2.51
C TRP A 68 1.31 -6.40 3.28
N ALA A 69 1.70 -5.31 2.61
CA ALA A 69 1.76 -3.99 3.22
C ALA A 69 0.36 -3.46 3.57
N ASN A 70 -0.61 -3.74 2.69
CA ASN A 70 -2.01 -3.39 2.89
C ASN A 70 -2.67 -4.26 3.96
N TYR A 71 -2.40 -5.57 4.04
CA TYR A 71 -2.96 -6.49 5.03
C TYR A 71 -2.74 -6.05 6.49
N ARG A 72 -1.66 -5.31 6.77
CA ARG A 72 -1.38 -4.75 8.12
C ARG A 72 -2.29 -3.56 8.48
N ARG A 73 -3.05 -3.02 7.52
CA ARG A 73 -4.06 -1.98 7.71
C ARG A 73 -5.45 -2.62 7.48
N LYS A 74 -6.51 -2.07 8.08
CA LYS A 74 -7.87 -2.36 7.61
C LYS A 74 -8.04 -1.63 6.27
N VAL A 75 -7.94 -2.35 5.16
CA VAL A 75 -8.11 -1.83 3.80
C VAL A 75 -9.45 -2.31 3.25
N SER A 76 -10.06 -1.55 2.35
CA SER A 76 -11.35 -1.92 1.75
C SER A 76 -11.25 -3.25 0.98
N SER A 77 -12.35 -3.99 0.94
CA SER A 77 -12.48 -5.24 0.19
C SER A 77 -12.20 -5.04 -1.31
N GLU A 78 -12.52 -3.87 -1.87
CA GLU A 78 -12.29 -3.55 -3.27
C GLU A 78 -10.80 -3.43 -3.60
N GLU A 79 -10.00 -2.78 -2.75
CA GLU A 79 -8.55 -2.68 -2.99
C GLU A 79 -7.87 -4.06 -2.92
N VAL A 80 -8.30 -4.91 -1.99
CA VAL A 80 -7.83 -6.32 -1.92
C VAL A 80 -8.24 -7.09 -3.18
N ARG A 81 -9.49 -6.93 -3.64
CA ARG A 81 -9.99 -7.57 -4.86
C ARG A 81 -9.18 -7.17 -6.09
N GLN A 82 -8.87 -5.89 -6.27
CA GLN A 82 -8.06 -5.41 -7.39
C GLN A 82 -6.65 -6.01 -7.39
N LEU A 83 -6.04 -6.16 -6.21
CA LEU A 83 -4.74 -6.83 -6.10
C LEU A 83 -4.81 -8.30 -6.48
N ILE A 84 -5.87 -9.02 -6.09
CA ILE A 84 -6.07 -10.43 -6.46
C ILE A 84 -6.26 -10.59 -7.97
N ILE A 85 -7.07 -9.72 -8.59
CA ILE A 85 -7.27 -9.72 -10.04
C ILE A 85 -5.93 -9.48 -10.76
N GLN A 86 -5.17 -8.47 -10.32
CA GLN A 86 -3.85 -8.17 -10.88
C GLN A 86 -2.89 -9.36 -10.76
N MET A 87 -2.89 -10.09 -9.62
CA MET A 87 -2.07 -11.29 -9.47
C MET A 87 -2.49 -12.39 -10.44
N ALA A 88 -3.79 -12.62 -10.62
CA ALA A 88 -4.30 -13.63 -11.55
C ALA A 88 -3.89 -13.30 -13.01
N GLU A 89 -4.01 -12.05 -13.43
CA GLU A 89 -3.59 -11.59 -14.75
C GLU A 89 -2.09 -11.83 -15.00
N GLU A 90 -1.23 -11.54 -14.03
CA GLU A 90 0.21 -11.75 -14.15
C GLU A 90 0.60 -13.24 -14.18
N LEU A 91 -0.15 -14.11 -13.50
CA LEU A 91 0.03 -15.56 -13.58
C LEU A 91 -0.42 -16.12 -14.93
N MET A 92 -1.54 -15.62 -15.47
CA MET A 92 -2.00 -16.01 -16.80
C MET A 92 -0.99 -15.62 -17.89
N LYS A 93 -0.36 -14.44 -17.78
CA LYS A 93 0.75 -14.03 -18.67
C LYS A 93 1.96 -14.97 -18.62
N GLN A 94 2.17 -15.66 -17.50
CA GLN A 94 3.24 -16.66 -17.34
C GLN A 94 2.84 -18.06 -17.82
N GLY A 95 1.63 -18.23 -18.37
CA GLY A 95 1.14 -19.50 -18.93
C GLY A 95 0.37 -20.38 -17.96
N TYR A 96 0.09 -19.89 -16.75
CA TYR A 96 -0.78 -20.59 -15.79
C TYR A 96 -2.25 -20.48 -16.24
N LYS A 97 -2.99 -21.59 -16.12
CA LYS A 97 -4.41 -21.64 -16.49
C LYS A 97 -5.28 -21.13 -15.33
N PRO A 98 -6.46 -20.53 -15.61
CA PRO A 98 -7.40 -20.05 -14.61
C PRO A 98 -7.89 -21.15 -13.66
#